data_AF-A0A2B8B2M6-F1
#
_entry.id   AF-A0A2B8B2M6-F1
#
_cell.length_a   1.000
_cell.length_b   1.000
_cell.length_c   1.000
_cell.angle_alpha   90.00
_cell.angle_beta   90.00
_cell.angle_gamma   90.00
#
_symmetry.space_group_name_H-M   'P 1'
#
loop_
_entity.id
_entity.type
_entity.pdbx_description
1 polymer ?
#
loop_
_entity_poly.entity_id
_entity_poly.type
_entity_poly.pdbx_seq_one_letter_code
_entity_poly.pdbx_strand_id
1 'polypeptide(L)'
;MTSEELAAWLRTESAAENSETVPDDSGPEKGRHVLHILQKRRTDLTDDDIKLMYRVVDTVTEQRREDLEPTAGQSHWRHRLMNIGHDPLKPPKT
;
A
#
# COMPACT_ATOMS: atom_id res chain seq x y z
N MET A 1 -7.60 -0.25 -0.70
CA MET A 1 -7.87 0.27 -2.06
C MET A 1 -8.27 -0.89 -2.96
N THR A 2 -8.91 -0.63 -4.11
CA THR A 2 -9.05 -1.63 -5.18
C THR A 2 -7.74 -1.76 -5.97
N SER A 3 -7.61 -2.80 -6.80
CA SER A 3 -6.49 -2.95 -7.74
C SER A 3 -6.39 -1.75 -8.69
N GLU A 4 -7.51 -1.25 -9.18
CA GLU A 4 -7.56 -0.07 -10.05
C GLU A 4 -7.09 1.21 -9.34
N GLU A 5 -7.54 1.42 -8.11
CA GLU A 5 -7.12 2.55 -7.27
C GLU A 5 -5.61 2.51 -7.00
N LEU A 6 -5.07 1.33 -6.67
CA LEU A 6 -3.63 1.16 -6.45
C LEU A 6 -2.83 1.37 -7.75
N ALA A 7 -3.32 0.85 -8.89
CA ALA A 7 -2.68 1.06 -10.18
C ALA A 7 -2.64 2.54 -10.57
N ALA A 8 -3.71 3.30 -10.31
CA ALA A 8 -3.75 4.73 -10.55
C ALA A 8 -2.77 5.48 -9.64
N TRP A 9 -2.73 5.13 -8.35
CA TRP A 9 -1.80 5.70 -7.38
C TRP A 9 -0.34 5.50 -7.77
N LEU A 10 0.08 4.26 -8.05
CA LEU A 10 1.47 3.94 -8.38
C LEU A 10 1.95 4.62 -9.67
N ARG A 11 1.06 4.88 -10.63
CA ARG A 11 1.41 5.68 -11.82
C ARG A 11 1.75 7.12 -11.42
N THR A 12 0.94 7.74 -10.59
CA THR A 12 1.17 9.12 -10.12
C THR A 12 2.42 9.20 -9.26
N GLU A 13 2.61 8.28 -8.31
CA GLU A 13 3.77 8.28 -7.42
C GLU A 13 5.08 8.08 -8.20
N SER A 14 5.09 7.17 -9.19
CA SER A 14 6.27 6.97 -10.05
C SER A 14 6.67 8.18 -10.88
N ALA A 15 5.71 9.09 -11.16
CA ALA A 15 6.00 10.35 -11.83
C ALA A 15 6.56 11.42 -10.87
N ALA A 16 6.32 11.28 -9.57
CA ALA A 16 6.83 12.16 -8.52
C ALA A 16 8.21 11.70 -7.98
N GLU A 17 8.56 10.42 -8.14
CA GLU A 17 9.71 9.73 -7.53
C GLU A 17 11.12 10.11 -8.06
N ASN A 18 11.29 11.26 -8.70
CA ASN A 18 12.62 11.79 -9.05
C ASN A 18 13.40 12.33 -7.82
N SER A 19 12.96 12.05 -6.59
CA SER A 19 13.58 12.54 -5.36
C SER A 19 13.47 11.51 -4.22
N GLU A 20 14.64 11.04 -3.77
CA GLU A 20 14.92 10.35 -2.50
C GLU A 20 14.26 8.99 -2.22
N THR A 21 15.04 7.93 -2.44
CA THR A 21 14.76 6.57 -1.95
C THR A 21 15.10 6.48 -0.47
N VAL A 22 14.10 6.57 0.41
CA VAL A 22 14.24 6.07 1.79
C VAL A 22 14.06 4.55 1.76
N PRO A 23 14.97 3.76 2.35
CA PRO A 23 14.84 2.31 2.43
C PRO A 23 13.79 1.98 3.49
N ASP A 24 12.52 2.15 3.16
CA ASP A 24 11.44 1.58 3.93
C ASP A 24 10.77 0.48 3.13
N ASP A 25 10.31 -0.52 3.86
CA ASP A 25 9.71 -1.76 3.40
C ASP A 25 8.31 -1.57 2.77
N SER A 26 8.03 -0.39 2.21
CA SER A 26 6.75 0.04 1.64
C SER A 26 6.91 0.79 0.30
N GLY A 27 8.05 0.62 -0.38
CA GLY A 27 8.36 1.30 -1.64
C GLY A 27 7.48 0.89 -2.84
N PRO A 28 7.63 1.59 -3.98
CA PRO A 28 6.85 1.39 -5.20
C PRO A 28 6.97 -0.04 -5.77
N GLU A 29 8.11 -0.70 -5.56
CA GLU A 29 8.33 -2.10 -5.96
C GLU A 29 7.37 -3.05 -5.25
N LYS A 30 7.22 -2.90 -3.93
CA LYS A 30 6.26 -3.68 -3.16
C LYS A 30 4.84 -3.36 -3.55
N GLY A 31 4.53 -2.11 -3.85
CA GLY A 31 3.23 -1.72 -4.41
C GLY A 31 2.91 -2.43 -5.72
N ARG A 32 3.88 -2.56 -6.61
CA ARG A 32 3.72 -3.33 -7.87
C ARG A 32 3.47 -4.82 -7.60
N HIS A 33 4.14 -5.41 -6.62
CA HIS A 33 3.89 -6.81 -6.23
C HIS A 33 2.50 -6.98 -5.61
N VAL A 34 2.07 -6.08 -4.72
CA VAL A 34 0.69 -6.09 -4.19
C VAL A 34 -0.33 -5.95 -5.31
N LEU A 35 -0.12 -5.04 -6.26
CA LEU A 35 -1.00 -4.89 -7.43
C LEU A 35 -1.08 -6.18 -8.25
N HIS A 36 0.07 -6.84 -8.48
CA HIS A 36 0.11 -8.11 -9.18
C HIS A 36 -0.70 -9.20 -8.45
N ILE A 37 -0.60 -9.28 -7.13
CA ILE A 37 -1.40 -10.20 -6.30
C ILE A 37 -2.88 -9.89 -6.42
N LEU A 38 -3.28 -8.62 -6.33
CA LEU A 38 -4.69 -8.21 -6.43
C LEU A 38 -5.32 -8.52 -7.80
N GLN A 39 -4.50 -8.76 -8.84
CA GLN A 39 -4.94 -9.14 -10.18
C GLN A 39 -4.95 -10.66 -10.41
N LYS A 40 -4.38 -11.45 -9.49
CA LYS A 40 -4.42 -12.92 -9.56
C LYS A 40 -5.78 -13.46 -9.16
N ARG A 41 -6.14 -14.62 -9.73
CA ARG A 41 -7.19 -15.45 -9.14
C ARG A 41 -6.65 -16.09 -7.87
N ARG A 42 -7.53 -16.34 -6.90
CA ARG A 42 -7.15 -16.95 -5.62
C ARG A 42 -6.42 -18.30 -5.76
N THR A 43 -6.78 -19.08 -6.79
CA THR A 43 -6.15 -20.39 -7.08
C THR A 43 -4.73 -20.27 -7.63
N ASP A 44 -4.36 -19.09 -8.12
CA ASP A 44 -3.09 -18.82 -8.79
C ASP A 44 -2.08 -18.14 -7.82
N LEU A 45 -2.44 -18.00 -6.54
CA LEU A 45 -1.57 -17.46 -5.51
C LEU A 45 -0.48 -18.47 -5.15
N THR A 46 0.74 -17.96 -5.03
CA THR A 46 1.91 -18.71 -4.57
C THR A 46 2.13 -18.50 -3.07
N ASP A 47 2.96 -19.34 -2.45
CA ASP A 47 3.35 -19.18 -1.04
C ASP A 47 4.00 -17.82 -0.77
N ASP A 48 4.75 -17.28 -1.72
CA ASP A 48 5.39 -15.98 -1.59
C ASP A 48 4.39 -14.83 -1.69
N ASP A 49 3.35 -14.97 -2.52
CA ASP A 49 2.23 -14.02 -2.53
C ASP A 49 1.53 -14.01 -1.16
N ILE A 50 1.29 -15.19 -0.58
CA ILE A 50 0.64 -15.32 0.73
C ILE A 50 1.51 -14.68 1.83
N LYS A 51 2.81 -14.94 1.86
CA LYS A 51 3.74 -14.29 2.81
C LYS A 51 3.73 -12.77 2.67
N LEU A 52 3.69 -12.26 1.44
CA LEU A 52 3.59 -10.82 1.22
C LEU A 52 2.26 -10.27 1.73
N MET A 53 1.15 -10.96 1.48
CA MET A 53 -0.16 -10.56 2.01
C MET A 53 -0.15 -10.44 3.53
N TYR A 54 0.44 -11.41 4.24
CA TYR A 54 0.60 -11.32 5.70
C TYR A 54 1.41 -10.09 6.11
N ARG A 55 2.58 -9.88 5.50
CA ARG A 55 3.41 -8.71 5.80
C ARG A 55 2.68 -7.38 5.59
N VAL A 56 1.87 -7.27 4.54
CA VAL A 56 1.06 -6.08 4.27
C VAL A 56 0.01 -5.89 5.37
N VAL A 57 -0.68 -6.96 5.77
CA VAL A 57 -1.67 -6.89 6.87
C VAL A 57 -0.99 -6.47 8.18
N ASP A 58 0.16 -7.05 8.51
CA ASP A 58 0.92 -6.72 9.71
C ASP A 58 1.34 -5.25 9.69
N THR A 59 1.91 -4.79 8.57
CA THR A 59 2.33 -3.38 8.39
C THR A 59 1.16 -2.43 8.55
N VAL A 60 0.01 -2.73 7.95
CA VAL A 60 -1.21 -1.90 8.08
C VAL A 60 -1.69 -1.89 9.52
N THR A 61 -1.66 -3.03 10.20
CA THR A 61 -2.15 -3.17 11.58
C THR A 61 -1.25 -2.41 12.56
N GLU A 62 0.07 -2.53 12.41
CA GLU A 62 1.06 -1.81 13.24
C GLU A 62 0.99 -0.29 13.04
N GLN A 63 0.72 0.16 11.82
CA GLN A 63 0.68 1.58 11.47
C GLN A 63 -0.71 2.21 11.65
N ARG A 64 -1.72 1.41 12.01
CA ARG A 64 -3.08 1.89 12.24
C ARG A 64 -3.11 2.71 13.54
N ARG A 65 -3.36 4.00 13.40
CA ARG A 65 -3.61 4.90 14.53
C ARG A 65 -5.08 4.87 14.93
N GLU A 66 -5.36 5.00 16.22
CA GLU A 66 -6.74 5.10 16.73
C GLU A 66 -7.35 6.47 16.43
N ASP A 67 -6.53 7.52 16.46
CA ASP A 67 -6.86 8.86 16.02
C ASP A 67 -6.64 8.99 14.51
N LEU A 68 -7.62 8.56 13.71
CA LEU A 68 -7.66 8.77 12.26
C LEU A 68 -7.75 10.26 11.85
N GLU A 69 -7.32 11.18 12.72
CA GLU A 69 -7.30 12.61 12.40
C GLU A 69 -6.11 12.93 11.49
N PRO A 70 -6.35 13.49 10.29
CA PRO A 70 -5.28 13.95 9.42
C PRO A 70 -4.60 15.16 10.06
N THR A 71 -3.53 14.93 10.82
CA THR A 71 -2.66 16.01 11.29
C THR A 71 -1.78 16.52 10.14
N ALA A 72 -1.56 17.83 10.06
CA ALA A 72 -0.58 18.39 9.14
C ALA A 72 0.80 17.73 9.37
N GLY A 73 1.41 17.17 8.30
CA GLY A 73 2.68 16.43 8.37
C GLY A 73 2.57 14.91 8.17
N GLN A 74 1.37 14.33 8.11
CA GLN A 74 1.18 12.89 7.89
C GLN A 74 1.15 12.45 6.41
N SER A 75 1.46 13.32 5.45
CA SER A 75 1.45 13.00 4.01
C SER A 75 2.36 11.80 3.70
N HIS A 76 3.57 11.77 4.26
CA HIS A 76 4.51 10.66 4.07
C HIS A 76 3.99 9.34 4.64
N TRP A 77 3.32 9.37 5.80
CA TRP A 77 2.70 8.18 6.39
C TRP A 77 1.57 7.64 5.52
N ARG A 78 0.67 8.53 5.06
CA ARG A 78 -0.43 8.13 4.17
C ARG A 78 0.10 7.56 2.85
N HIS A 79 1.08 8.23 2.22
CA HIS A 79 1.68 7.76 0.96
C HIS A 79 2.30 6.38 1.13
N ARG A 80 2.99 6.13 2.24
CA ARG A 80 3.59 4.83 2.56
C ARG A 80 2.54 3.71 2.62
N LEU A 81 1.41 3.96 3.27
CA LEU A 81 0.30 3.01 3.32
C LEU A 81 -0.36 2.83 1.96
N MET A 82 -0.52 3.92 1.20
CA MET A 82 -1.09 3.87 -0.14
C MET A 82 -0.19 3.12 -1.12
N ASN A 83 1.13 3.18 -0.96
CA ASN A 83 2.08 2.40 -1.75
C ASN A 83 1.89 0.90 -1.60
N ILE A 84 1.34 0.42 -0.48
CA ILE A 84 0.99 -1.00 -0.26
C ILE A 84 -0.51 -1.28 -0.40
N GLY A 85 -1.29 -0.35 -0.97
CA GLY A 85 -2.70 -0.54 -1.28
C GLY A 85 -3.69 -0.23 -0.14
N HIS A 86 -3.24 0.40 0.95
CA HIS A 86 -4.09 0.83 2.04
C HIS A 86 -4.25 2.36 2.04
N ASP A 87 -5.48 2.87 1.92
CA ASP A 87 -5.76 4.29 2.14
C ASP A 87 -6.38 4.44 3.53
N PRO A 88 -5.65 4.97 4.53
CA PRO A 88 -6.13 5.09 5.91
C PRO A 88 -7.29 6.10 6.06
N LEU A 89 -7.48 7.00 5.09
CA LEU A 89 -8.60 7.96 5.11
C LEU A 89 -9.88 7.41 4.48
N LYS A 90 -9.83 6.19 3.92
CA LYS A 90 -10.99 5.56 3.33
C LYS A 90 -11.72 4.74 4.40
N PRO A 91 -13.05 4.91 4.56
CA PRO A 91 -13.80 4.10 5.49
C PRO A 91 -13.71 2.61 5.11
N PRO A 92 -13.77 1.69 6.08
CA PRO A 92 -13.84 0.26 5.79
C PRO A 92 -15.07 0.00 4.90
N LYS A 93 -14.88 -0.80 3.84
CA LYS A 93 -16.00 -1.24 3.01
C LYS A 93 -16.85 -2.20 3.85
N THR A 94 -18.08 -1.79 4.16
CA THR A 94 -19.13 -2.64 4.74
C THR A 94 -19.56 -3.74 3.79
#